data_AF-A0A946V7V3-F1
#
_entry.id   AF-A0A946V7V3-F1
#
_cell.length_a   1.000
_cell.length_b   1.000
_cell.length_c   1.000
_cell.angle_alpha   90.00
_cell.angle_beta   90.00
_cell.angle_gamma   90.00
#
_symmetry.space_group_name_H-M   'P 1'
#
loop_
_entity.id
_entity.type
_entity.pdbx_description
1 polymer ?
#
loop_
_entity_poly.entity_id
_entity_poly.type
_entity_poly.pdbx_seq_one_letter_code
_entity_poly.pdbx_strand_id
1 'polypeptide(L)'
;MSAISIPTAGTALYSYPKYWAECYGTAPFLPMSRAEMDALGWDSCDIILVTGDAYVDQPSFGMAIIGRLLEAQGFRVGIIAQPDWHDKAAIMA
;
A
#
# COMPACT_ATOMS: atom_id res chain seq x y z
N MET A 1 17.87 3.46 37.89
CA MET A 1 17.53 3.46 36.46
C MET A 1 16.69 2.22 36.21
N SER A 2 15.38 2.36 36.00
CA SER A 2 14.49 1.21 35.77
C SER A 2 14.49 0.88 34.28
N ALA A 3 14.79 -0.35 33.91
CA ALA A 3 14.76 -0.79 32.52
C ALA A 3 13.29 -0.89 32.04
N ILE A 4 12.99 -0.28 30.91
CA ILE A 4 11.69 -0.45 30.23
C ILE A 4 11.64 -1.89 29.71
N SER A 5 10.66 -2.67 30.16
CA SER A 5 10.36 -3.98 29.57
C SER A 5 9.55 -3.76 28.30
N ILE A 6 10.09 -4.21 27.16
CA ILE A 6 9.37 -4.19 25.89
C ILE A 6 8.45 -5.43 25.88
N PRO A 7 7.13 -5.28 25.69
CA PRO A 7 6.25 -6.43 25.58
C PRO A 7 6.60 -7.25 24.33
N THR A 8 6.84 -8.55 24.51
CA THR A 8 7.07 -9.48 23.41
C THR A 8 5.72 -9.87 22.78
N ALA A 9 5.59 -9.76 21.47
CA ALA A 9 4.40 -10.21 20.76
C ALA A 9 4.21 -11.73 20.94
N GLY A 10 2.99 -12.17 21.24
CA GLY A 10 2.66 -13.59 21.46
C GLY A 10 2.65 -14.45 20.19
N THR A 11 2.83 -13.85 19.01
CA THR A 11 2.78 -14.50 17.70
C THR A 11 3.78 -13.83 16.77
N ALA A 12 4.52 -14.62 15.98
CA ALA A 12 5.48 -14.08 15.03
C ALA A 12 4.77 -13.32 13.90
N LEU A 13 5.39 -12.28 13.37
CA LEU A 13 4.75 -11.39 12.38
C LEU A 13 4.27 -12.14 11.13
N TYR A 14 5.03 -13.13 10.65
CA TYR A 14 4.69 -13.88 9.44
C TYR A 14 3.89 -15.17 9.69
N SER A 15 3.48 -15.42 10.94
CA SER A 15 2.62 -16.58 11.25
C SER A 15 1.12 -16.25 11.22
N TYR A 16 0.75 -15.00 10.95
CA TYR A 16 -0.65 -14.64 10.73
C TYR A 16 -1.12 -15.20 9.38
N PRO A 17 -2.37 -15.69 9.28
CA PRO A 17 -2.94 -16.06 7.99
C PRO A 17 -3.02 -14.80 7.11
N LYS A 18 -2.82 -15.00 5.81
CA LYS A 18 -3.01 -13.94 4.81
C LYS A 18 -4.46 -13.48 4.81
N TYR A 19 -4.66 -12.24 4.38
CA TYR A 19 -5.98 -11.65 4.23
C TYR A 19 -6.74 -12.33 3.07
N TRP A 20 -8.07 -12.35 3.18
CA TRP A 20 -8.95 -13.12 2.27
C TRP A 20 -8.80 -12.73 0.80
N ALA A 21 -8.41 -11.48 0.53
CA ALA A 21 -8.29 -10.95 -0.83
C ALA A 21 -7.03 -11.43 -1.56
N GLU A 22 -6.23 -12.32 -0.96
CA GLU A 22 -5.10 -12.99 -1.62
C GLU A 22 -5.52 -13.75 -2.90
N CYS A 23 -6.79 -14.13 -3.01
CA CYS A 23 -7.34 -14.82 -4.18
C CYS A 23 -7.32 -13.98 -5.47
N TYR A 24 -7.26 -12.65 -5.36
CA TYR A 24 -7.11 -11.76 -6.53
C TYR A 24 -5.69 -11.69 -7.06
N GLY A 25 -4.70 -12.20 -6.31
CA GLY A 25 -3.29 -12.09 -6.66
C GLY A 25 -2.73 -10.68 -6.50
N THR A 26 -1.52 -10.47 -7.02
CA THR A 26 -0.79 -9.19 -6.93
C THR A 26 -1.00 -8.36 -8.19
N ALA A 27 -1.17 -7.04 -8.05
CA ALA A 27 -1.27 -6.16 -9.20
C ALA A 27 0.12 -5.94 -9.86
N PRO A 28 0.20 -5.77 -11.19
CA PRO A 28 1.47 -5.40 -11.85
C PRO A 28 2.04 -4.08 -11.31
N PHE A 29 1.16 -3.11 -11.05
CA PHE A 29 1.43 -1.86 -10.36
C PHE A 29 0.26 -1.57 -9.43
N LEU A 30 0.50 -0.82 -8.35
CA LEU A 30 -0.58 -0.41 -7.46
C LEU A 30 -1.55 0.51 -8.22
N PRO A 31 -2.86 0.21 -8.26
CA PRO A 31 -3.83 1.03 -8.96
C PRO A 31 -3.91 2.43 -8.34
N MET A 32 -3.98 3.43 -9.22
CA MET A 32 -4.20 4.83 -8.86
C MET A 32 -5.58 5.33 -9.32
N SER A 33 -6.32 4.52 -10.08
CA SER A 33 -7.63 4.86 -10.62
C SER A 33 -8.65 3.73 -10.49
N ARG A 34 -9.93 4.10 -10.55
CA ARG A 34 -11.03 3.14 -10.59
C ARG A 34 -10.95 2.19 -11.80
N ALA A 35 -10.54 2.70 -12.96
CA ALA A 35 -10.43 1.91 -14.18
C ALA A 35 -9.35 0.80 -14.07
N GLU A 36 -8.22 1.09 -13.41
CA GLU A 36 -7.20 0.09 -13.12
C GLU A 36 -7.70 -0.96 -12.12
N MET A 37 -8.47 -0.55 -11.09
CA MET A 37 -9.12 -1.49 -10.18
C MET A 37 -10.10 -2.41 -10.91
N ASP A 38 -10.89 -1.88 -11.85
CA ASP A 38 -11.80 -2.67 -12.67
C ASP A 38 -11.05 -3.72 -13.51
N ALA A 39 -9.89 -3.35 -14.07
CA ALA A 39 -9.03 -4.27 -14.82
C ALA A 39 -8.45 -5.39 -13.94
N LEU A 40 -8.23 -5.12 -12.66
CA LEU A 40 -7.81 -6.10 -11.65
C LEU A 40 -8.98 -6.91 -11.07
N GLY A 41 -10.23 -6.57 -11.42
CA GLY A 41 -11.43 -7.18 -10.85
C GLY A 41 -11.70 -6.77 -9.40
N TRP A 42 -11.13 -5.66 -8.94
CA TRP A 42 -11.28 -5.18 -7.57
C TRP A 42 -12.46 -4.22 -7.45
N ASP A 43 -13.40 -4.51 -6.55
CA ASP A 43 -14.50 -3.60 -6.24
C ASP A 43 -14.09 -2.43 -5.33
N SER A 44 -12.99 -2.57 -4.60
CA SER A 44 -12.50 -1.64 -3.58
C SER A 44 -11.02 -1.94 -3.26
N CYS A 45 -10.31 -0.93 -2.72
CA CYS A 45 -9.02 -1.14 -2.06
C CYS A 45 -9.25 -1.35 -0.57
N ASP A 46 -8.55 -2.31 0.04
CA ASP A 46 -8.57 -2.51 1.49
C ASP A 46 -7.70 -1.46 2.19
N ILE A 47 -6.62 -1.03 1.52
CA ILE A 47 -5.68 -0.02 2.00
C ILE A 47 -5.37 0.95 0.85
N ILE A 48 -5.32 2.25 1.15
CA ILE A 48 -4.90 3.29 0.21
C ILE A 48 -3.67 3.99 0.80
N LEU A 49 -2.57 3.99 0.05
CA LEU A 49 -1.36 4.74 0.39
C LEU A 49 -1.47 6.13 -0.23
N VAL A 50 -1.47 7.17 0.59
CA VAL A 50 -1.40 8.56 0.12
C VAL A 50 0.02 9.06 0.32
N THR A 51 0.67 9.48 -0.76
CA THR A 51 2.07 9.93 -0.74
C THR A 51 2.24 11.29 -1.38
N GLY A 52 3.16 12.10 -0.84
CA GLY A 52 3.58 13.38 -1.40
C GLY A 52 4.65 13.29 -2.49
N ASP A 53 5.07 12.07 -2.83
CA ASP A 53 6.16 11.75 -3.76
C ASP A 53 5.61 11.06 -5.02
N ALA A 54 6.38 11.05 -6.09
CA ALA A 54 6.03 10.33 -7.30
C ALA A 54 5.94 8.83 -7.02
N TYR A 55 4.91 8.19 -7.57
CA TYR A 55 4.84 6.73 -7.52
C TYR A 55 5.78 6.13 -8.55
N VAL A 56 6.87 5.54 -8.05
CA VAL A 56 7.76 4.65 -8.81
C VAL A 56 7.81 3.33 -8.06
N ASP A 57 7.46 2.24 -8.72
CA ASP A 57 7.45 0.92 -8.11
C ASP A 57 8.86 0.33 -8.04
N GLN A 58 9.69 0.93 -7.17
CA GLN A 58 11.09 0.58 -6.97
C GLN A 58 11.37 0.26 -5.49
N PRO A 59 12.17 -0.78 -5.16
CA PRO A 59 12.45 -1.13 -3.77
C PRO A 59 13.13 -0.03 -2.93
N SER A 60 13.75 0.97 -3.53
CA SER A 60 14.31 2.10 -2.75
C SER A 60 13.26 3.13 -2.33
N PHE A 61 12.02 2.99 -2.81
CA PHE A 61 10.90 3.90 -2.56
C PHE A 61 10.00 3.29 -1.46
N GLY A 62 9.81 4.03 -0.37
CA GLY A 62 9.16 3.50 0.84
C GLY A 62 7.71 3.06 0.62
N MET A 63 6.92 3.85 -0.10
CA MET A 63 5.54 3.52 -0.47
C MET A 63 5.46 2.24 -1.33
N ALA A 64 6.45 1.99 -2.21
CA ALA A 64 6.49 0.77 -3.00
C ALA A 64 6.73 -0.45 -2.12
N ILE A 65 7.73 -0.43 -1.23
CA ILE A 65 7.95 -1.54 -0.28
C ILE A 65 6.73 -1.78 0.60
N ILE A 66 6.13 -0.73 1.16
CA ILE A 66 4.96 -0.87 2.03
C ILE A 66 3.80 -1.49 1.27
N GLY A 67 3.52 -1.00 0.06
CA GLY A 67 2.44 -1.55 -0.78
C GLY A 67 2.68 -3.02 -1.14
N ARG A 68 3.88 -3.37 -1.57
CA ARG A 68 4.24 -4.76 -1.92
C ARG A 68 4.22 -5.70 -0.73
N LEU A 69 4.63 -5.24 0.45
CA LEU A 69 4.54 -6.03 1.68
C LEU A 69 3.08 -6.32 2.06
N LEU A 70 2.21 -5.33 1.95
CA LEU A 70 0.78 -5.47 2.23
C LEU A 70 0.09 -6.36 1.19
N GLU A 71 0.38 -6.21 -0.11
CA GLU A 71 -0.11 -7.13 -1.14
C GLU A 71 0.36 -8.57 -0.89
N ALA A 72 1.61 -8.77 -0.45
CA ALA A 72 2.12 -10.10 -0.11
C ALA A 72 1.40 -10.74 1.10
N GLN A 73 0.80 -9.92 1.96
CA GLN A 73 -0.10 -10.37 3.04
C GLN A 73 -1.56 -10.53 2.58
N GLY A 74 -1.86 -10.35 1.29
CA GLY A 74 -3.18 -10.61 0.70
C GLY A 74 -4.12 -9.42 0.67
N PHE A 75 -3.65 -8.20 0.95
CA PHE A 75 -4.48 -6.99 0.88
C PHE A 75 -4.52 -6.41 -0.53
N ARG A 76 -5.65 -5.82 -0.93
CA ARG A 76 -5.76 -5.01 -2.15
C ARG A 76 -5.32 -3.58 -1.83
N VAL A 77 -4.20 -3.17 -2.37
CA VAL A 77 -3.57 -1.89 -2.03
C VAL A 77 -3.61 -0.96 -3.23
N GLY A 78 -4.19 0.23 -3.07
CA GLY A 78 -4.09 1.31 -4.03
C GLY A 78 -3.11 2.39 -3.57
N ILE A 79 -2.67 3.24 -4.50
CA ILE A 79 -1.82 4.39 -4.18
C ILE A 79 -2.36 5.67 -4.80
N ILE A 80 -2.22 6.79 -4.09
CA ILE A 80 -2.53 8.12 -4.58
C ILE A 80 -1.29 8.98 -4.35
N ALA A 81 -0.60 9.33 -5.44
CA ALA A 81 0.43 10.35 -5.42
C ALA A 81 -0.23 11.73 -5.49
N GLN A 82 0.10 12.59 -4.53
CA GLN A 82 -0.37 13.97 -4.44
C GLN A 82 0.82 14.92 -4.35
N PRO A 83 0.65 16.19 -4.73
CA PRO A 83 -0.50 16.77 -5.44
C PRO A 83 -0.58 16.31 -6.90
N ASP A 84 -1.69 16.60 -7.58
CA ASP A 84 -1.79 16.38 -9.03
C ASP A 84 -0.79 17.29 -9.77
N TRP A 85 0.22 16.68 -10.38
CA TRP A 85 1.29 17.41 -11.08
C TRP A 85 0.86 17.93 -12.46
N HIS A 86 -0.30 17.51 -12.98
CA HIS A 86 -0.89 18.06 -14.19
C HIS A 86 -1.63 19.37 -13.94
N ASP A 87 -2.06 19.63 -12.70
CA ASP A 87 -2.76 20.86 -12.33
C ASP A 87 -1.86 21.78 -11.50
N LYS A 88 -1.48 22.91 -12.11
CA LYS A 88 -0.72 23.94 -11.42
C LYS A 88 -1.43 24.44 -10.15
N ALA A 89 -2.76 24.50 -10.16
CA ALA A 89 -3.54 24.94 -8.99
C ALA A 89 -3.37 23.99 -7.79
N ALA A 90 -3.13 22.69 -8.03
CA ALA A 90 -2.93 21.71 -6.98
C ALA A 90 -1.62 21.91 -6.17
N ILE A 91 -0.66 22.70 -6.70
CA ILE A 91 0.64 22.99 -6.05
C ILE A 91 0.68 24.41 -5.47
N MET A 92 -0.18 25.33 -5.92
CA MET A 92 -0.10 26.77 -5.62
C MET A 92 -0.86 27.24 -4.37
N ALA A 93 -1.06 26.38 -3.38
CA ALA A 93 -1.77 26.69 -2.14
C ALA A 93 -0.97 27.60 -1.17
#